data_AF-A0A3A4JVW3-F1
#
_entry.id   AF-A0A3A4JVW3-F1
#
_cell.length_a   1.000
_cell.length_b   1.000
_cell.length_c   1.000
_cell.angle_alpha   90.00
_cell.angle_beta   90.00
_cell.angle_gamma   90.00
#
_symmetry.space_group_name_H-M   'P 1'
#
loop_
_entity.id
_entity.type
_entity.pdbx_description
1 polymer ?
#
loop_
_entity_poly.entity_id
_entity_poly.type
_entity_poly.pdbx_seq_one_letter_code
_entity_poly.pdbx_strand_id
1 'polypeptide(L)'
;MKSRVGLFVGLVVVALLGAACNSSGDGGVSFAGSPCKKEMAQESAQARLMHDEAGSDGEVADNSAYDGLQCVRWNIVAGGVSSFDFINYEGACGADWHGEGSVSSPDEVELRVVNPDCVIAMCGSCLYDWSFIVEGLTAAAPLSVAFVMNSCPDEHDGSAYELTLPVDTEPQGIECQYANPSALDWHASSADSYGELHMPCTDSPMRGEDTPDEPLCHGELVCHATGVFDAKVCMQPCAEDADCPLPDVLACLDSVCQIKPE
;
A
#
# COMPACT_ATOMS: atom_id res chain seq x y z
N MET A 1 -75.88 33.45 -8.51
CA MET A 1 -75.72 32.82 -7.18
C MET A 1 -74.27 32.35 -7.03
N LYS A 2 -73.62 32.78 -5.94
CA LYS A 2 -72.53 32.11 -5.18
C LYS A 2 -71.28 31.55 -5.90
N SER A 3 -70.22 32.35 -5.87
CA SER A 3 -68.92 32.15 -5.17
C SER A 3 -68.38 30.73 -4.92
N ARG A 4 -67.09 30.50 -5.29
CA ARG A 4 -65.93 30.03 -4.47
C ARG A 4 -64.71 29.77 -5.40
N VAL A 5 -63.60 30.51 -5.27
CA VAL A 5 -62.37 30.27 -4.44
C VAL A 5 -61.58 29.01 -4.82
N GLY A 6 -60.30 29.19 -5.18
CA GLY A 6 -59.29 28.13 -5.28
C GLY A 6 -57.92 28.68 -5.68
N LEU A 7 -57.08 28.94 -4.67
CA LEU A 7 -55.66 29.34 -4.73
C LEU A 7 -54.79 28.13 -5.09
N PHE A 8 -53.82 28.26 -6.00
CA PHE A 8 -52.66 27.36 -6.05
C PHE A 8 -51.38 28.14 -6.36
N VAL A 9 -50.46 28.10 -5.38
CA VAL A 9 -49.07 28.52 -5.46
C VAL A 9 -48.28 27.36 -6.06
N GLY A 10 -47.45 27.65 -7.07
CA GLY A 10 -46.53 26.69 -7.68
C GLY A 10 -45.20 27.36 -7.98
N LEU A 11 -44.28 27.22 -7.04
CA LEU A 11 -42.84 27.46 -7.16
C LEU A 11 -42.23 26.44 -8.14
N VAL A 12 -41.14 26.78 -8.84
CA VAL A 12 -39.90 25.97 -9.03
C VAL A 12 -39.06 26.59 -10.16
N VAL A 13 -37.99 27.27 -9.76
CA VAL A 13 -36.55 26.95 -9.92
C VAL A 13 -35.98 27.33 -11.30
N VAL A 14 -35.15 28.37 -11.25
CA VAL A 14 -34.24 28.82 -12.29
C VAL A 14 -33.08 27.83 -12.37
N ALA A 15 -32.91 27.16 -13.50
CA ALA A 15 -31.69 26.45 -13.84
C ALA A 15 -30.64 27.46 -14.33
N LEU A 16 -29.60 27.68 -13.52
CA LEU A 16 -28.35 28.29 -13.95
C LEU A 16 -27.40 27.16 -14.35
N LEU A 17 -27.17 27.02 -15.65
CA LEU A 17 -26.13 26.19 -16.24
C LEU A 17 -24.84 27.02 -16.34
N GLY A 18 -23.75 26.48 -15.78
CA GLY A 18 -22.37 26.84 -16.15
C GLY A 18 -21.48 27.25 -14.98
N ALA A 19 -20.65 26.33 -14.50
CA ALA A 19 -19.19 26.35 -14.72
C ALA A 19 -18.44 25.43 -13.72
N ALA A 20 -17.35 24.84 -14.25
CA ALA A 20 -16.20 24.22 -13.59
C ALA A 20 -16.37 22.79 -13.03
N CYS A 21 -15.72 21.86 -13.75
CA CYS A 21 -15.24 20.57 -13.28
C CYS A 21 -14.34 20.72 -12.05
N ASN A 22 -14.52 19.85 -11.07
CA ASN A 22 -13.43 19.35 -10.24
C ASN A 22 -13.79 17.90 -9.94
N SER A 23 -13.27 16.97 -10.74
CA SER A 23 -13.29 15.56 -10.38
C SER A 23 -12.20 15.37 -9.33
N SER A 24 -12.60 15.34 -8.06
CA SER A 24 -11.80 14.67 -7.05
C SER A 24 -11.68 13.21 -7.48
N GLY A 25 -10.47 12.73 -7.72
CA GLY A 25 -10.22 11.31 -7.98
C GLY A 25 -10.66 10.53 -6.75
N ASP A 26 -11.75 9.79 -6.89
CA ASP A 26 -12.22 8.85 -5.87
C ASP A 26 -11.25 7.65 -5.93
N GLY A 27 -10.17 7.71 -5.15
CA GLY A 27 -9.11 6.70 -5.09
C GLY A 27 -9.47 5.57 -4.13
N GLY A 28 -10.22 4.56 -4.61
CA GLY A 28 -10.70 3.45 -3.78
C GLY A 28 -9.66 2.35 -3.46
N VAL A 29 -9.35 2.23 -2.15
CA VAL A 29 -9.22 1.06 -1.22
C VAL A 29 -8.34 -0.19 -1.52
N SER A 30 -7.63 -0.59 -0.43
CA SER A 30 -6.80 -1.78 -0.06
C SER A 30 -7.14 -3.20 -0.58
N PHE A 31 -6.11 -4.07 -0.74
CA PHE A 31 -6.23 -5.48 -1.18
C PHE A 31 -5.29 -6.52 -0.47
N ALA A 32 -5.47 -7.83 -0.78
CA ALA A 32 -5.16 -9.10 -0.07
C ALA A 32 -3.67 -9.47 0.26
N GLY A 33 -3.42 -10.36 1.27
CA GLY A 33 -2.08 -10.88 1.70
C GLY A 33 -1.67 -10.96 3.21
N SER A 34 -1.76 -9.91 4.05
CA SER A 34 -1.47 -9.91 5.51
C SER A 34 -2.61 -10.51 6.36
N PRO A 35 -2.49 -10.81 7.67
CA PRO A 35 -3.67 -11.16 8.49
C PRO A 35 -4.81 -10.13 8.43
N CYS A 36 -4.46 -8.85 8.33
CA CYS A 36 -5.39 -7.77 8.03
C CYS A 36 -5.85 -7.84 6.57
N LYS A 37 -4.97 -8.21 5.63
CA LYS A 37 -5.38 -8.47 4.25
C LYS A 37 -6.08 -9.85 4.05
N LYS A 38 -6.13 -10.76 5.04
CA LYS A 38 -6.80 -12.08 5.04
C LYS A 38 -8.26 -11.94 5.47
N GLU A 39 -8.56 -11.13 6.48
CA GLU A 39 -9.94 -10.79 6.87
C GLU A 39 -10.68 -10.06 5.74
N MET A 40 -10.07 -9.05 5.12
CA MET A 40 -10.72 -8.28 4.06
C MET A 40 -10.91 -9.07 2.75
N ALA A 41 -10.02 -10.00 2.39
CA ALA A 41 -10.17 -10.83 1.18
C ALA A 41 -11.39 -11.77 1.26
N GLN A 42 -11.72 -12.25 2.46
CA GLN A 42 -12.90 -13.10 2.69
C GLN A 42 -14.20 -12.29 2.69
N GLU A 43 -14.22 -11.09 3.27
CA GLU A 43 -15.40 -10.22 3.25
C GLU A 43 -15.65 -9.58 1.88
N SER A 44 -14.61 -9.17 1.15
CA SER A 44 -14.74 -8.59 -0.19
C SER A 44 -15.17 -9.62 -1.24
N ALA A 45 -14.79 -10.89 -1.12
CA ALA A 45 -15.34 -11.96 -1.96
C ALA A 45 -16.86 -12.17 -1.72
N GLN A 46 -17.34 -12.00 -0.48
CA GLN A 46 -18.77 -12.07 -0.18
C GLN A 46 -19.54 -10.79 -0.56
N ALA A 47 -18.92 -9.61 -0.43
CA ALA A 47 -19.51 -8.33 -0.85
C ALA A 47 -19.61 -8.20 -2.38
N ARG A 48 -18.62 -8.71 -3.14
CA ARG A 48 -18.63 -8.73 -4.61
C ARG A 48 -19.72 -9.62 -5.19
N LEU A 49 -20.01 -10.76 -4.56
CA LEU A 49 -21.14 -11.63 -4.94
C LEU A 49 -22.52 -10.95 -4.80
N MET A 50 -22.61 -9.78 -4.15
CA MET A 50 -23.85 -8.99 -4.04
C MET A 50 -23.83 -7.67 -4.83
N HIS A 51 -22.76 -7.34 -5.57
CA HIS A 51 -22.60 -6.08 -6.30
C HIS A 51 -22.16 -6.19 -7.78
N ASP A 52 -22.30 -7.37 -8.39
CA ASP A 52 -22.11 -7.54 -9.83
C ASP A 52 -23.30 -6.97 -10.65
N GLU A 53 -23.25 -5.67 -10.98
CA GLU A 53 -23.82 -5.09 -12.22
C GLU A 53 -23.03 -3.84 -12.72
N ALA A 54 -21.75 -3.69 -12.35
CA ALA A 54 -20.89 -2.68 -12.97
C ALA A 54 -19.47 -3.24 -13.17
N GLY A 55 -19.20 -3.70 -14.40
CA GLY A 55 -17.97 -4.38 -14.77
C GLY A 55 -16.71 -3.53 -14.62
N SER A 56 -16.02 -3.74 -13.52
CA SER A 56 -14.63 -3.37 -13.30
C SER A 56 -13.95 -4.62 -12.73
N ASP A 57 -13.49 -5.50 -13.63
CA ASP A 57 -12.59 -6.61 -13.28
C ASP A 57 -11.24 -6.03 -12.83
N GLY A 58 -11.20 -5.50 -11.61
CA GLY A 58 -9.97 -5.22 -10.88
C GLY A 58 -9.48 -6.53 -10.28
N GLU A 59 -8.69 -7.27 -11.04
CA GLU A 59 -7.88 -8.36 -10.52
C GLU A 59 -7.01 -7.79 -9.40
N VAL A 60 -7.13 -8.37 -8.20
CA VAL A 60 -6.28 -7.99 -7.07
C VAL A 60 -4.85 -8.35 -7.43
N ALA A 61 -3.96 -7.37 -7.51
CA ALA A 61 -2.54 -7.64 -7.74
C ALA A 61 -2.00 -8.47 -6.56
N ASP A 62 -1.61 -9.71 -6.84
CA ASP A 62 -0.91 -10.56 -5.88
C ASP A 62 0.51 -10.03 -5.71
N ASN A 63 0.74 -9.30 -4.61
CA ASN A 63 2.05 -8.75 -4.26
C ASN A 63 2.82 -9.66 -3.29
N SER A 64 2.42 -10.93 -3.11
CA SER A 64 3.10 -11.88 -2.19
C SER A 64 4.58 -12.07 -2.51
N ALA A 65 5.00 -11.85 -3.77
CA ALA A 65 6.40 -11.87 -4.15
C ALA A 65 7.26 -10.78 -3.43
N TYR A 66 6.63 -9.73 -2.90
CA TYR A 66 7.25 -8.63 -2.16
C TYR A 66 7.01 -8.73 -0.65
N ASP A 67 6.48 -9.85 -0.17
CA ASP A 67 6.32 -10.09 1.26
C ASP A 67 7.64 -9.86 2.00
N GLY A 68 7.58 -9.23 3.19
CA GLY A 68 8.75 -8.81 3.96
C GLY A 68 9.44 -7.52 3.50
N LEU A 69 9.08 -7.00 2.32
CA LEU A 69 9.59 -5.75 1.77
C LEU A 69 8.49 -4.69 1.76
N GLN A 70 8.84 -3.44 2.02
CA GLN A 70 8.00 -2.27 1.80
C GLN A 70 8.43 -1.61 0.49
N CYS A 71 7.53 -1.51 -0.48
CA CYS A 71 7.88 -1.08 -1.84
C CYS A 71 7.00 0.04 -2.38
N VAL A 72 7.57 0.89 -3.21
CA VAL A 72 6.86 1.83 -4.08
C VAL A 72 7.08 1.40 -5.53
N ARG A 73 6.00 1.07 -6.22
CA ARG A 73 5.99 0.79 -7.67
C ARG A 73 5.32 1.93 -8.40
N TRP A 74 5.92 2.39 -9.49
CA TRP A 74 5.37 3.47 -10.31
C TRP A 74 5.30 3.11 -11.78
N ASN A 75 4.35 3.74 -12.46
CA ASN A 75 4.25 3.75 -13.91
C ASN A 75 3.65 5.08 -14.37
N ILE A 76 4.48 5.90 -15.01
CA ILE A 76 4.14 7.23 -15.53
C ILE A 76 3.89 7.12 -17.03
N VAL A 77 2.63 7.31 -17.44
CA VAL A 77 2.26 7.35 -18.85
C VAL A 77 2.25 8.80 -19.33
N ALA A 78 3.15 9.13 -20.24
CA ALA A 78 3.26 10.49 -20.80
C ALA A 78 1.92 10.98 -21.39
N GLY A 79 1.40 12.08 -20.85
CA GLY A 79 0.17 12.72 -21.33
C GLY A 79 -1.13 12.06 -20.85
N GLY A 80 -1.10 11.28 -19.77
CA GLY A 80 -2.27 10.59 -19.24
C GLY A 80 -2.21 10.24 -17.75
N VAL A 81 -2.84 9.11 -17.44
CA VAL A 81 -3.01 8.54 -16.10
C VAL A 81 -1.73 7.84 -15.66
N SER A 82 -1.22 8.19 -14.47
CA SER A 82 -0.09 7.54 -13.80
C SER A 82 -0.58 6.67 -12.64
N SER A 83 0.13 5.58 -12.34
CA SER A 83 -0.19 4.70 -11.22
C SER A 83 0.96 4.60 -10.22
N PHE A 84 0.60 4.57 -8.94
CA PHE A 84 1.53 4.30 -7.83
C PHE A 84 0.96 3.16 -6.98
N ASP A 85 1.77 2.16 -6.68
CA ASP A 85 1.43 1.13 -5.69
C ASP A 85 2.39 1.23 -4.51
N PHE A 86 1.83 1.35 -3.32
CA PHE A 86 2.50 1.28 -2.03
C PHE A 86 2.24 -0.11 -1.48
N ILE A 87 3.28 -0.91 -1.29
CA ILE A 87 3.19 -2.32 -0.91
C ILE A 87 3.77 -2.49 0.49
N ASN A 88 3.04 -3.18 1.36
CA ASN A 88 3.43 -3.52 2.74
C ASN A 88 3.84 -2.32 3.60
N TYR A 89 3.03 -1.27 3.61
CA TYR A 89 3.21 -0.13 4.50
C TYR A 89 2.43 -0.32 5.81
N GLU A 90 2.96 0.26 6.89
CA GLU A 90 2.44 0.10 8.24
C GLU A 90 1.24 1.02 8.53
N GLY A 91 0.11 0.44 8.99
CA GLY A 91 -1.05 1.18 9.48
C GLY A 91 -1.70 0.52 10.69
N ALA A 92 -2.63 1.23 11.35
CA ALA A 92 -3.40 0.70 12.47
C ALA A 92 -4.23 -0.51 12.04
N CYS A 93 -4.03 -1.66 12.71
CA CYS A 93 -4.78 -2.88 12.43
C CYS A 93 -6.29 -2.68 12.61
N GLY A 94 -7.08 -3.21 11.66
CA GLY A 94 -8.55 -3.21 11.73
C GLY A 94 -9.19 -1.85 11.48
N ALA A 95 -8.41 -0.83 11.11
CA ALA A 95 -8.95 0.44 10.64
C ALA A 95 -9.27 0.39 9.14
N ASP A 96 -10.35 1.06 8.77
CA ASP A 96 -10.61 1.41 7.38
C ASP A 96 -9.74 2.60 6.98
N TRP A 97 -9.12 2.52 5.79
CA TRP A 97 -8.23 3.55 5.27
C TRP A 97 -8.73 4.03 3.92
N HIS A 98 -8.74 5.35 3.74
CA HIS A 98 -9.15 6.04 2.52
C HIS A 98 -7.95 6.70 1.87
N GLY A 99 -7.72 6.43 0.59
CA GLY A 99 -6.62 7.01 -0.18
C GLY A 99 -7.08 8.17 -1.06
N GLU A 100 -6.26 9.20 -1.18
CA GLU A 100 -6.41 10.24 -2.20
C GLU A 100 -5.04 10.59 -2.78
N GLY A 101 -5.01 10.91 -4.08
CA GLY A 101 -3.81 11.42 -4.75
C GLY A 101 -4.07 12.82 -5.27
N SER A 102 -3.14 13.74 -5.04
CA SER A 102 -3.23 15.11 -5.50
C SER A 102 -1.92 15.56 -6.14
N VAL A 103 -2.03 16.36 -7.21
CA VAL A 103 -0.89 16.91 -7.93
C VAL A 103 -0.69 18.35 -7.49
N SER A 104 0.41 18.62 -6.79
CA SER A 104 0.80 19.98 -6.37
C SER A 104 1.46 20.74 -7.53
N SER A 105 2.23 20.03 -8.36
CA SER A 105 2.82 20.54 -9.59
C SER A 105 3.10 19.39 -10.58
N PRO A 106 3.43 19.64 -11.86
CA PRO A 106 3.74 18.57 -12.82
C PRO A 106 4.82 17.57 -12.39
N ASP A 107 5.67 17.97 -11.44
CA ASP A 107 6.81 17.23 -10.92
C ASP A 107 6.67 16.96 -9.40
N GLU A 108 5.47 17.13 -8.84
CA GLU A 108 5.20 16.92 -7.41
C GLU A 108 3.80 16.34 -7.17
N VAL A 109 3.75 15.19 -6.51
CA VAL A 109 2.51 14.50 -6.14
C VAL A 109 2.48 14.23 -4.64
N GLU A 110 1.34 14.48 -4.02
CA GLU A 110 1.03 14.05 -2.66
C GLU A 110 0.01 12.91 -2.74
N LEU A 111 0.36 11.78 -2.11
CA LEU A 111 -0.49 10.60 -1.97
C LEU A 111 -0.79 10.46 -0.48
N ARG A 112 -2.07 10.55 -0.12
CA ARG A 112 -2.51 10.59 1.26
C ARG A 112 -3.40 9.40 1.56
N VAL A 113 -3.19 8.76 2.70
CA VAL A 113 -4.13 7.80 3.29
C VAL A 113 -4.60 8.29 4.65
N VAL A 114 -5.90 8.17 4.90
CA VAL A 114 -6.55 8.65 6.12
C VAL A 114 -7.41 7.54 6.71
N ASN A 115 -7.28 7.34 8.02
CA ASN A 115 -8.24 6.58 8.82
C ASN A 115 -9.35 7.53 9.29
N PRO A 116 -10.54 7.52 8.65
CA PRO A 116 -11.58 8.52 8.90
C PRO A 116 -12.18 8.42 10.31
N ASP A 117 -12.19 7.20 10.86
CA ASP A 117 -12.78 6.91 12.15
C ASP A 117 -11.82 7.13 13.32
N CYS A 118 -10.57 7.55 13.04
CA CYS A 118 -9.54 7.78 14.04
C CYS A 118 -9.36 6.55 14.95
N VAL A 119 -9.50 5.35 14.36
CA VAL A 119 -9.37 4.08 15.07
C VAL A 119 -7.91 3.86 15.40
N ILE A 120 -7.58 3.95 16.69
CA ILE A 120 -6.26 3.56 17.18
C ILE A 120 -6.24 2.05 17.34
N ALA A 121 -5.16 1.43 16.88
CA ALA A 121 -4.90 0.00 16.88
C ALA A 121 -5.34 -0.72 18.18
N MET A 122 -6.32 -1.62 18.07
CA MET A 122 -6.64 -2.58 19.15
C MET A 122 -5.66 -3.76 19.20
N CYS A 123 -5.02 -4.08 18.06
CA CYS A 123 -4.13 -5.24 17.90
C CYS A 123 -2.75 -4.88 17.30
N GLY A 124 -2.32 -3.62 17.42
CA GLY A 124 -1.02 -3.14 16.92
C GLY A 124 -1.03 -2.66 15.48
N SER A 125 0.10 -2.83 14.78
CA SER A 125 0.28 -2.37 13.41
C SER A 125 0.20 -3.50 12.39
N CYS A 126 -0.38 -3.22 11.23
CA CYS A 126 -0.55 -4.16 10.12
C CYS A 126 0.11 -3.62 8.85
N LEU A 127 0.44 -4.53 7.95
CA LEU A 127 0.93 -4.22 6.61
C LEU A 127 -0.24 -4.13 5.63
N TYR A 128 -0.28 -3.04 4.88
CA TYR A 128 -1.30 -2.68 3.91
C TYR A 128 -0.69 -2.38 2.55
N ASP A 129 -1.49 -2.61 1.50
CA ASP A 129 -1.16 -2.19 0.14
C ASP A 129 -2.16 -1.12 -0.31
N TRP A 130 -1.69 -0.08 -0.99
CA TRP A 130 -2.52 0.97 -1.57
C TRP A 130 -2.11 1.24 -3.01
N SER A 131 -3.12 1.45 -3.86
CA SER A 131 -2.91 1.82 -5.26
C SER A 131 -3.56 3.17 -5.52
N PHE A 132 -2.83 4.05 -6.21
CA PHE A 132 -3.25 5.40 -6.55
C PHE A 132 -3.20 5.58 -8.04
N ILE A 133 -4.20 6.28 -8.55
CA ILE A 133 -4.30 6.68 -9.95
C ILE A 133 -4.31 8.20 -9.98
N VAL A 134 -3.31 8.80 -10.60
CA VAL A 134 -3.09 10.25 -10.61
C VAL A 134 -2.96 10.76 -12.03
N GLU A 135 -3.68 11.82 -12.36
CA GLU A 135 -3.65 12.46 -13.68
C GLU A 135 -2.81 13.74 -13.67
N GLY A 136 -2.27 14.12 -14.83
CA GLY A 136 -1.62 15.42 -15.01
C GLY A 136 -0.14 15.49 -14.64
N LEU A 137 0.49 14.34 -14.38
CA LEU A 137 1.94 14.23 -14.19
C LEU A 137 2.68 14.19 -15.52
N THR A 138 3.95 14.60 -15.50
CA THR A 138 4.85 14.50 -16.65
C THR A 138 6.11 13.72 -16.32
N ALA A 139 6.61 12.93 -17.27
CA ALA A 139 7.89 12.24 -17.16
C ALA A 139 9.06 13.11 -17.68
N ALA A 140 9.02 14.42 -17.41
CA ALA A 140 9.97 15.39 -17.98
C ALA A 140 11.12 15.74 -17.03
N ALA A 141 10.94 15.49 -15.73
CA ALA A 141 11.90 15.69 -14.66
C ALA A 141 11.69 14.59 -13.60
N PRO A 142 12.65 14.40 -12.68
CA PRO A 142 12.42 13.57 -11.50
C PRO A 142 11.17 14.02 -10.74
N LEU A 143 10.36 13.07 -10.30
CA LEU A 143 9.08 13.30 -9.65
C LEU A 143 9.26 13.21 -8.13
N SER A 144 8.91 14.28 -7.41
CA SER A 144 8.81 14.27 -5.95
C SER A 144 7.48 13.64 -5.54
N VAL A 145 7.54 12.56 -4.76
CA VAL A 145 6.35 11.87 -4.24
C VAL A 145 6.37 11.98 -2.72
N ALA A 146 5.36 12.65 -2.17
CA ALA A 146 5.11 12.68 -0.73
C ALA A 146 3.98 11.69 -0.41
N PHE A 147 4.28 10.68 0.40
CA PHE A 147 3.29 9.75 0.92
C PHE A 147 2.96 10.10 2.38
N VAL A 148 1.71 10.44 2.65
CA VAL A 148 1.25 10.92 3.95
C VAL A 148 0.24 9.94 4.53
N MET A 149 0.51 9.44 5.74
CA MET A 149 -0.44 8.62 6.48
C MET A 149 -0.97 9.36 7.70
N ASN A 150 -2.29 9.56 7.74
CA ASN A 150 -2.99 10.22 8.83
C ASN A 150 -3.79 9.20 9.64
N SER A 151 -3.45 9.05 10.91
CA SER A 151 -4.21 8.18 11.84
C SER A 151 -5.58 8.76 12.17
N CYS A 152 -5.74 10.09 12.07
CA CYS A 152 -7.01 10.78 12.27
C CYS A 152 -7.20 11.90 11.23
N PRO A 153 -8.45 12.29 10.87
CA PRO A 153 -8.72 13.27 9.81
C PRO A 153 -8.08 14.65 10.00
N ASP A 154 -8.05 15.13 11.24
CA ASP A 154 -7.55 16.47 11.58
C ASP A 154 -6.03 16.50 11.83
N GLU A 155 -5.33 15.39 11.55
CA GLU A 155 -3.89 15.31 11.69
C GLU A 155 -3.20 16.05 10.55
N HIS A 156 -2.54 17.17 10.89
CA HIS A 156 -1.84 18.01 9.91
C HIS A 156 -0.40 17.53 9.64
N ASP A 157 0.16 16.73 10.55
CA ASP A 157 1.55 16.23 10.50
C ASP A 157 1.56 14.69 10.60
N GLY A 158 0.84 14.02 9.69
CA GLY A 158 0.87 12.56 9.58
C GLY A 158 2.30 12.05 9.30
N SER A 159 2.53 10.75 9.48
CA SER A 159 3.83 10.18 9.10
C SER A 159 4.01 10.33 7.59
N ALA A 160 5.04 11.07 7.20
CA ALA A 160 5.35 11.36 5.81
C ALA A 160 6.60 10.59 5.37
N TYR A 161 6.50 9.96 4.20
CA TYR A 161 7.63 9.39 3.47
C TYR A 161 7.80 10.19 2.18
N GLU A 162 9.00 10.73 1.96
CA GLU A 162 9.33 11.48 0.75
C GLU A 162 10.33 10.68 -0.05
N LEU A 163 10.07 10.57 -1.35
CA LEU A 163 10.95 9.87 -2.30
C LEU A 163 10.99 10.67 -3.61
N THR A 164 12.13 10.58 -4.30
CA THR A 164 12.30 11.21 -5.62
C THR A 164 12.46 10.12 -6.67
N LEU A 165 11.47 10.00 -7.55
CA LEU A 165 11.48 8.99 -8.61
C LEU A 165 12.20 9.52 -9.86
N PRO A 166 13.10 8.73 -10.48
CA PRO A 166 13.82 9.12 -11.68
C PRO A 166 12.96 8.95 -12.96
N VAL A 167 11.73 9.47 -12.95
CA VAL A 167 10.71 9.19 -14.00
C VAL A 167 11.08 9.72 -15.38
N ASP A 168 12.04 10.65 -15.45
CA ASP A 168 12.61 11.20 -16.69
C ASP A 168 13.53 10.21 -17.41
N THR A 169 14.17 9.31 -16.68
CA THR A 169 15.00 8.23 -17.24
C THR A 169 14.34 6.86 -17.14
N GLU A 170 13.50 6.66 -16.12
CA GLU A 170 12.83 5.41 -15.77
C GLU A 170 11.35 5.67 -15.47
N PRO A 171 10.51 5.81 -16.52
CA PRO A 171 9.10 6.15 -16.36
C PRO A 171 8.30 5.07 -15.62
N GLN A 172 8.85 3.88 -15.46
CA GLN A 172 8.30 2.80 -14.66
C GLN A 172 9.42 2.14 -13.85
N GLY A 173 9.10 1.67 -12.65
CA GLY A 173 10.06 1.03 -11.78
C GLY A 173 9.46 0.62 -10.44
N ILE A 174 10.30 0.06 -9.59
CA ILE A 174 9.97 -0.32 -8.24
C ILE A 174 11.19 -0.10 -7.34
N GLU A 175 10.96 0.49 -6.18
CA GLU A 175 11.95 0.69 -5.14
C GLU A 175 11.44 0.03 -3.87
N CYS A 176 12.29 -0.70 -3.17
CA CYS A 176 11.91 -1.42 -1.97
C CYS A 176 12.94 -1.22 -0.87
N GLN A 177 12.45 -1.24 0.35
CA GLN A 177 13.23 -1.37 1.58
C GLN A 177 12.68 -2.53 2.41
N TYR A 178 13.38 -2.92 3.47
CA TYR A 178 12.81 -3.88 4.42
C TYR A 178 11.60 -3.26 5.13
N ALA A 179 10.53 -4.03 5.28
CA ALA A 179 9.34 -3.59 6.02
C ALA A 179 9.66 -3.36 7.50
N ASN A 180 8.82 -2.58 8.19
CA ASN A 180 8.95 -2.37 9.63
C ASN A 180 8.97 -3.73 10.36
N PRO A 181 10.02 -4.05 11.14
CA PRO A 181 10.14 -5.35 11.79
C PRO A 181 8.96 -5.71 12.71
N SER A 182 8.37 -4.72 13.40
CA SER A 182 7.26 -4.97 14.33
C SER A 182 5.97 -5.33 13.60
N ALA A 183 5.68 -4.63 12.49
CA ALA A 183 4.53 -4.93 11.65
C ALA A 183 4.73 -6.26 10.89
N LEU A 184 5.96 -6.54 10.47
CA LEU A 184 6.32 -7.81 9.82
C LEU A 184 6.22 -9.01 10.77
N ASP A 185 6.68 -8.89 12.02
CA ASP A 185 6.51 -9.92 13.05
C ASP A 185 5.02 -10.21 13.31
N TRP A 186 4.19 -9.19 13.42
CA TRP A 186 2.75 -9.35 13.59
C TRP A 186 2.12 -10.08 12.39
N HIS A 187 2.52 -9.68 11.17
CA HIS A 187 2.11 -10.35 9.94
C HIS A 187 2.51 -11.83 9.93
N ALA A 188 3.76 -12.15 10.28
CA ALA A 188 4.26 -13.51 10.27
C ALA A 188 3.58 -14.40 11.31
N SER A 189 3.33 -13.86 12.51
CA SER A 189 2.63 -14.56 13.61
C SER A 189 1.24 -15.02 13.23
N SER A 190 0.49 -14.13 12.61
CA SER A 190 -0.90 -14.34 12.25
C SER A 190 -1.08 -15.06 10.92
N ALA A 191 -0.08 -14.99 10.02
CA ALA A 191 -0.03 -15.78 8.81
C ALA A 191 0.54 -17.20 9.02
N ASP A 192 1.17 -17.46 10.18
CA ASP A 192 1.99 -18.64 10.47
C ASP A 192 3.12 -18.83 9.45
N SER A 193 3.76 -17.73 9.05
CA SER A 193 4.80 -17.69 8.00
C SER A 193 6.21 -17.42 8.52
N TYR A 194 6.43 -17.50 9.84
CA TYR A 194 7.79 -17.43 10.39
C TYR A 194 8.70 -18.47 9.72
N GLY A 195 9.93 -18.06 9.41
CA GLY A 195 10.90 -18.92 8.75
C GLY A 195 10.76 -19.02 7.21
N GLU A 196 9.73 -18.42 6.61
CA GLU A 196 9.56 -18.36 5.15
C GLU A 196 10.39 -17.24 4.51
N LEU A 197 10.50 -17.23 3.18
CA LEU A 197 11.30 -16.24 2.44
C LEU A 197 10.85 -14.80 2.78
N HIS A 198 11.82 -13.96 3.14
CA HIS A 198 11.68 -12.58 3.62
C HIS A 198 10.85 -12.41 4.91
N MET A 199 10.42 -13.50 5.55
CA MET A 199 9.75 -13.47 6.84
C MET A 199 10.77 -13.49 7.99
N PRO A 200 10.38 -13.04 9.20
CA PRO A 200 11.23 -13.12 10.37
C PRO A 200 11.65 -14.56 10.66
N CYS A 201 12.86 -14.73 11.18
CA CYS A 201 13.36 -16.03 11.59
C CYS A 201 12.53 -16.60 12.75
N THR A 202 12.57 -17.93 12.93
CA THR A 202 11.69 -18.61 13.89
C THR A 202 11.98 -18.30 15.36
N ASP A 203 13.12 -17.68 15.69
CA ASP A 203 13.50 -17.22 17.02
C ASP A 203 12.96 -15.80 17.34
N SER A 204 12.16 -15.21 16.45
CA SER A 204 11.54 -13.91 16.69
C SER A 204 10.79 -13.91 18.04
N PRO A 205 11.03 -12.93 18.93
CA PRO A 205 10.42 -12.88 20.25
C PRO A 205 8.89 -12.77 20.20
N MET A 206 8.32 -12.29 19.09
CA MET A 206 6.87 -12.19 18.90
C MET A 206 6.19 -13.52 18.55
N ARG A 207 6.95 -14.59 18.28
CA ARG A 207 6.40 -15.94 18.04
C ARG A 207 5.92 -16.63 19.33
N GLY A 208 6.39 -16.19 20.51
CA GLY A 208 5.94 -16.70 21.82
C GLY A 208 6.88 -17.72 22.48
N GLU A 209 6.35 -18.43 23.49
CA GLU A 209 7.14 -19.27 24.43
C GLU A 209 7.79 -20.52 23.81
N ASP A 210 7.44 -20.89 22.57
CA ASP A 210 8.00 -22.03 21.84
C ASP A 210 9.07 -21.61 20.80
N THR A 211 9.72 -20.47 21.01
CA THR A 211 10.82 -20.01 20.16
C THR A 211 12.03 -20.94 20.32
N PRO A 212 12.55 -21.53 19.23
CA PRO A 212 13.78 -22.31 19.29
C PRO A 212 14.95 -21.43 19.77
N ASP A 213 15.89 -22.04 20.48
CA ASP A 213 17.08 -21.36 21.00
C ASP A 213 17.99 -20.81 19.89
N GLU A 214 17.83 -21.29 18.65
CA GLU A 214 18.58 -20.82 17.48
C GLU A 214 17.63 -20.29 16.39
N PRO A 215 17.97 -19.17 15.72
CA PRO A 215 17.24 -18.68 14.55
C PRO A 215 17.25 -19.73 13.45
N LEU A 216 16.07 -20.22 13.08
CA LEU A 216 15.90 -21.13 11.95
C LEU A 216 15.06 -20.47 10.86
N CYS A 217 15.29 -20.97 9.66
CA CYS A 217 14.45 -20.74 8.50
C CYS A 217 14.01 -22.09 7.93
N HIS A 218 12.93 -22.10 7.16
CA HIS A 218 12.46 -23.30 6.50
C HIS A 218 13.37 -23.66 5.32
N GLY A 219 13.63 -24.96 5.15
CA GLY A 219 14.38 -25.48 4.02
C GLY A 219 15.85 -25.02 4.00
N GLU A 220 16.28 -24.48 2.85
CA GLU A 220 17.65 -24.04 2.59
C GLU A 220 17.86 -22.53 2.82
N LEU A 221 16.84 -21.83 3.32
CA LEU A 221 16.92 -20.40 3.61
C LEU A 221 17.90 -20.12 4.77
N VAL A 222 18.48 -18.93 4.76
CA VAL A 222 19.45 -18.49 5.77
C VAL A 222 18.87 -17.34 6.56
N CYS A 223 18.90 -17.45 7.89
CA CYS A 223 18.52 -16.34 8.76
C CYS A 223 19.61 -15.26 8.73
N HIS A 224 19.29 -14.10 8.17
CA HIS A 224 20.24 -13.03 7.92
C HIS A 224 19.75 -11.70 8.47
N ALA A 225 20.66 -10.87 8.98
CA ALA A 225 20.32 -9.55 9.50
C ALA A 225 19.96 -8.60 8.34
N THR A 226 18.93 -7.77 8.52
CA THR A 226 18.52 -6.77 7.53
C THR A 226 19.29 -5.45 7.66
N GLY A 227 20.03 -5.27 8.76
CA GLY A 227 20.66 -3.99 9.12
C GLY A 227 19.68 -2.96 9.71
N VAL A 228 18.40 -3.32 9.84
CA VAL A 228 17.34 -2.45 10.36
C VAL A 228 16.88 -2.97 11.72
N PHE A 229 17.08 -2.18 12.79
CA PHE A 229 16.68 -2.51 14.17
C PHE A 229 17.09 -3.92 14.67
N ASP A 230 18.27 -4.41 14.25
CA ASP A 230 18.77 -5.77 14.54
C ASP A 230 17.84 -6.91 14.08
N ALA A 231 16.86 -6.61 13.21
CA ALA A 231 15.92 -7.58 12.69
C ALA A 231 16.64 -8.60 11.79
N LYS A 232 16.17 -9.85 11.85
CA LYS A 232 16.64 -10.92 11.00
C LYS A 232 15.48 -11.53 10.24
N VAL A 233 15.70 -11.76 8.96
CA VAL A 233 14.73 -12.39 8.06
C VAL A 233 15.38 -13.56 7.33
N CYS A 234 14.56 -14.48 6.86
CA CYS A 234 15.00 -15.62 6.10
C CYS A 234 15.22 -15.24 4.65
N MET A 235 16.46 -15.40 4.17
CA MET A 235 16.87 -15.01 2.83
C MET A 235 17.28 -16.24 2.02
N GLN A 236 17.11 -16.14 0.70
CA GLN A 236 17.56 -17.18 -0.22
C GLN A 236 19.09 -17.10 -0.38
N PRO A 237 19.83 -18.22 -0.27
CA PRO A 237 21.23 -18.26 -0.68
C PRO A 237 21.39 -17.99 -2.18
N CYS A 238 22.54 -17.44 -2.57
CA CYS A 238 22.85 -17.16 -3.96
C CYS A 238 24.36 -17.22 -4.21
N ALA A 239 24.74 -17.41 -5.47
CA ALA A 239 26.09 -17.26 -5.98
C ALA A 239 26.24 -16.04 -6.89
N GLU A 240 25.18 -15.65 -7.59
CA GLU A 240 25.12 -14.48 -8.47
C GLU A 240 23.73 -13.84 -8.46
N ASP A 241 23.62 -12.60 -8.93
CA ASP A 241 22.35 -11.83 -8.93
C ASP A 241 21.21 -12.56 -9.65
N ALA A 242 21.53 -13.36 -10.66
CA ALA A 242 20.56 -14.13 -11.43
C ALA A 242 19.88 -15.25 -10.61
N ASP A 243 20.45 -15.64 -9.47
CA ASP A 243 19.83 -16.60 -8.56
C ASP A 243 18.70 -15.98 -7.75
N CYS A 244 18.66 -14.65 -7.63
CA CYS A 244 17.75 -13.98 -6.70
C CYS A 244 16.33 -13.82 -7.23
N PRO A 245 15.31 -14.05 -6.37
CA PRO A 245 13.94 -13.70 -6.72
C PRO A 245 13.86 -12.17 -6.82
N LEU A 246 12.99 -11.64 -7.68
CA LEU A 246 12.86 -10.19 -7.90
C LEU A 246 14.17 -9.54 -8.40
N PRO A 247 14.62 -9.85 -9.63
CA PRO A 247 15.91 -9.39 -10.15
C PRO A 247 16.00 -7.86 -10.28
N ASP A 248 14.88 -7.14 -10.23
CA ASP A 248 14.86 -5.68 -10.26
C ASP A 248 15.14 -5.08 -8.87
N VAL A 249 14.84 -5.81 -7.78
CA VAL A 249 14.92 -5.35 -6.39
C VAL A 249 16.09 -5.96 -5.63
N LEU A 250 16.36 -7.25 -5.84
CA LEU A 250 17.37 -8.00 -5.09
C LEU A 250 18.64 -8.25 -5.90
N ALA A 251 19.76 -8.38 -5.20
CA ALA A 251 21.05 -8.80 -5.71
C ALA A 251 21.70 -9.80 -4.75
N CYS A 252 22.68 -10.54 -5.25
CA CYS A 252 23.41 -11.49 -4.46
C CYS A 252 24.52 -10.80 -3.68
N LEU A 253 24.28 -10.56 -2.39
CA LEU A 253 25.20 -9.87 -1.50
C LEU A 253 25.53 -10.80 -0.33
N ASP A 254 26.81 -10.96 0.00
CA ASP A 254 27.25 -11.84 1.08
C ASP A 254 26.71 -13.28 0.99
N SER A 255 26.53 -13.77 -0.25
CA SER A 255 25.99 -15.11 -0.57
C SER A 255 24.51 -15.32 -0.22
N VAL A 256 23.75 -14.24 -0.01
CA VAL A 256 22.29 -14.26 0.15
C VAL A 256 21.63 -13.15 -0.68
N CYS A 257 20.37 -13.34 -1.05
CA CYS A 257 19.59 -12.36 -1.80
C CYS A 257 19.13 -11.22 -0.88
N GLN A 258 19.69 -10.04 -1.11
CA GLN A 258 19.45 -8.82 -0.34
C GLN A 258 18.98 -7.70 -1.25
N ILE A 259 18.38 -6.67 -0.67
CA ILE A 259 17.99 -5.46 -1.41
C ILE A 259 19.24 -4.84 -2.03
N LYS A 260 19.15 -4.47 -3.30
CA LYS A 260 20.24 -3.79 -4.02
C LYS A 260 20.61 -2.49 -3.30
N PRO A 261 21.91 -2.20 -3.12
CA PRO A 261 22.32 -0.87 -2.68
C PRO A 261 22.00 0.15 -3.78
N GLU A 262 21.52 1.32 -3.36
CA GLU A 262 21.35 2.50 -4.21
C GLU A 262 22.68 3.04 -4.77
#